data_AF-X1CJV2-F1
#
_entry.id   AF-X1CJV2-F1
#
_cell.length_a   1.000
_cell.length_b   1.000
_cell.length_c   1.000
_cell.angle_alpha   90.00
_cell.angle_beta   90.00
_cell.angle_gamma   90.00
#
_symmetry.space_group_name_H-M   'P 1'
#
loop_
_entity.id
_entity.type
_entity.pdbx_description
1 polymer ?
#
loop_
_entity_poly.entity_id
_entity_poly.type
_entity_poly.pdbx_seq_one_letter_code
_entity_poly.pdbx_strand_id
1 'polypeptide(L)'
;QPVQMSGMKGLVINPAGQIIEMPVKSSFKEGFGVLEYFISTHGARKGTADTALRTSTAGYLTRRLVDVSHEVVTSEEDCKDQTGFEMFKQEADEIGQNFIFKIAGQITLEDIRIDKKLIVKKGEIIDWEAARKIAEEGIEKVRIRSPISCKSVRGICLKCYGWDLGLNKLIKRGRAIGIVAAQAIGEPGTQLTMRTFHTGGVA
;
A
#
# COMPACT_ATOMS: atom_id res chain seq x y z
N GLN A 1 -14.23 -15.50 -13.32
CA GLN A 1 -15.69 -15.35 -13.52
C GLN A 1 -16.19 -15.95 -14.85
N PRO A 2 -15.60 -15.67 -16.03
CA PRO A 2 -16.09 -16.26 -17.30
C PRO A 2 -16.01 -17.79 -17.34
N VAL A 3 -14.96 -18.36 -16.75
CA VAL A 3 -14.76 -19.81 -16.63
C VAL A 3 -15.89 -20.49 -15.86
N GLN A 4 -16.40 -19.86 -14.80
CA GLN A 4 -17.52 -20.42 -14.04
C GLN A 4 -18.86 -20.28 -14.78
N MET A 5 -19.00 -19.25 -15.62
CA MET A 5 -20.23 -19.01 -16.39
C MET A 5 -20.41 -19.99 -17.54
N SER A 6 -19.35 -20.28 -18.30
CA SER A 6 -19.43 -21.05 -19.55
C SER A 6 -18.52 -22.28 -19.61
N GLY A 7 -17.68 -22.51 -18.60
CA GLY A 7 -16.74 -23.64 -18.53
C GLY A 7 -17.13 -24.62 -17.42
N MET A 8 -16.37 -24.65 -16.34
CA MET A 8 -16.70 -25.44 -15.16
C MET A 8 -16.49 -24.60 -13.90
N LYS A 9 -17.25 -24.89 -12.84
CA LYS A 9 -17.04 -24.21 -11.56
C LYS A 9 -15.75 -24.66 -10.87
N GLY A 10 -15.41 -25.95 -10.96
CA GLY A 10 -14.15 -26.49 -10.45
C GLY A 10 -14.22 -26.94 -8.99
N LEU A 11 -13.08 -26.85 -8.31
CA LEU A 11 -12.91 -27.32 -6.94
C LEU A 11 -13.41 -26.27 -5.93
N VAL A 12 -14.00 -26.75 -4.84
CA VAL A 12 -14.56 -25.91 -3.77
C VAL A 12 -13.88 -26.21 -2.45
N ILE A 13 -13.69 -25.18 -1.63
CA ILE A 13 -13.07 -25.28 -0.31
C ILE A 13 -14.15 -25.51 0.77
N ASN A 14 -13.89 -26.44 1.68
CA ASN A 14 -14.73 -26.65 2.86
C ASN A 14 -14.55 -25.53 3.91
N PRO A 15 -15.41 -25.42 4.94
CA PRO A 15 -15.27 -24.37 5.96
C PRO A 15 -13.98 -24.45 6.79
N ALA A 16 -13.28 -25.59 6.76
CA ALA A 16 -11.99 -25.81 7.41
C ALA A 16 -10.79 -25.40 6.53
N GLY A 17 -11.00 -24.95 5.29
CA GLY A 17 -9.94 -24.53 4.38
C GLY A 17 -9.34 -25.66 3.52
N GLN A 18 -9.88 -26.87 3.58
CA GLN A 18 -9.44 -27.99 2.75
C GLN A 18 -10.23 -28.06 1.44
N ILE A 19 -9.55 -28.49 0.38
CA ILE A 19 -10.18 -28.68 -0.93
C ILE A 19 -11.05 -29.95 -0.87
N ILE A 20 -12.31 -29.84 -1.30
CA ILE A 20 -13.20 -30.99 -1.44
C ILE A 20 -12.81 -31.74 -2.71
N GLU A 21 -12.51 -33.04 -2.59
CA GLU A 21 -12.02 -33.87 -3.70
C GLU A 21 -13.02 -34.01 -4.86
N MET A 22 -14.32 -33.88 -4.58
CA MET A 22 -15.38 -33.96 -5.59
C MET A 22 -15.56 -32.60 -6.29
N PRO A 23 -15.20 -32.46 -7.58
CA PRO A 23 -15.31 -31.18 -8.28
C PRO A 23 -16.75 -30.93 -8.78
N VAL A 24 -17.11 -29.65 -8.90
CA VAL A 24 -18.33 -29.22 -9.59
C VAL A 24 -18.02 -29.09 -11.09
N LYS A 25 -18.58 -30.00 -11.88
CA LYS A 25 -18.28 -30.10 -13.32
C LYS A 25 -19.11 -29.13 -14.15
N SER A 26 -20.37 -28.95 -13.76
CA SER A 26 -21.31 -28.11 -14.48
C SER A 26 -20.95 -26.62 -14.37
N SER A 27 -21.35 -25.84 -15.37
CA SER A 27 -21.28 -24.37 -15.37
C SER A 27 -22.56 -23.72 -14.84
N PHE A 28 -22.53 -22.41 -14.58
CA PHE A 28 -23.76 -21.65 -14.29
C PHE A 28 -24.76 -21.65 -15.46
N LYS A 29 -24.28 -21.77 -16.71
CA LYS A 29 -25.14 -21.86 -17.90
C LYS A 29 -25.87 -23.21 -17.99
N GLU A 30 -25.19 -24.30 -17.64
CA GLU A 30 -25.76 -25.65 -17.66
C GLU A 30 -26.62 -25.93 -16.43
N GLY A 31 -26.34 -25.24 -15.32
CA GLY A 31 -27.03 -25.41 -14.04
C GLY A 31 -26.34 -26.47 -13.17
N PHE A 32 -26.56 -26.40 -11.85
CA PHE A 32 -25.98 -27.35 -10.90
C PHE A 32 -26.98 -28.42 -10.48
N GLY A 33 -26.51 -29.65 -10.33
CA GLY A 33 -27.26 -30.68 -9.61
C GLY A 33 -27.40 -30.34 -8.12
N VAL A 34 -28.32 -31.00 -7.41
CA VAL A 34 -28.60 -30.73 -5.98
C VAL A 34 -27.33 -30.85 -5.13
N LEU A 35 -26.53 -31.89 -5.36
CA LEU A 35 -25.30 -32.16 -4.61
C LEU A 35 -24.20 -31.12 -4.92
N GLU A 36 -24.03 -30.75 -6.19
CA GLU A 36 -23.06 -29.73 -6.63
C GLU A 36 -23.39 -28.35 -6.05
N TYR A 37 -24.69 -27.99 -6.05
CA TYR A 37 -25.15 -26.76 -5.43
C TYR A 37 -24.89 -26.77 -3.92
N PHE A 38 -25.23 -27.88 -3.23
CA PHE A 38 -25.00 -28.02 -1.79
C PHE A 38 -23.51 -27.89 -1.41
N ILE A 39 -22.61 -28.54 -2.15
CA ILE A 39 -21.15 -28.42 -1.95
C ILE A 39 -20.71 -26.96 -2.13
N SER A 40 -21.20 -26.28 -3.17
CA SER A 40 -20.89 -24.88 -3.42
C SER A 40 -21.33 -23.93 -2.31
N THR A 41 -22.36 -24.26 -1.53
CA THR A 41 -22.84 -23.35 -0.47
C THR A 41 -21.86 -23.23 0.70
N HIS A 42 -21.02 -24.24 0.95
CA HIS A 42 -20.09 -24.25 2.10
C HIS A 42 -19.07 -23.12 2.02
N GLY A 43 -18.38 -23.00 0.90
CA GLY A 43 -17.41 -21.93 0.67
C GLY A 43 -18.06 -20.55 0.59
N ALA A 44 -19.24 -20.45 -0.03
CA ALA A 44 -19.97 -19.18 -0.12
C ALA A 44 -20.46 -18.67 1.26
N ARG A 45 -20.98 -19.56 2.10
CA ARG A 45 -21.40 -19.22 3.47
C ARG A 45 -20.23 -18.83 4.34
N LYS A 46 -19.10 -19.55 4.24
CA LYS A 46 -17.87 -19.21 4.97
C LYS A 46 -17.34 -17.84 4.55
N GLY A 47 -17.25 -17.58 3.24
CA GLY A 47 -16.78 -16.29 2.73
C GLY A 47 -17.67 -15.11 3.15
N THR A 48 -18.99 -15.24 3.09
CA THR A 48 -19.93 -14.21 3.54
C THR A 48 -19.86 -13.96 5.05
N ALA A 49 -19.78 -15.02 5.85
CA ALA A 49 -19.62 -14.91 7.30
C ALA A 49 -18.28 -14.27 7.68
N ASP A 50 -17.18 -14.69 7.06
CA ASP A 50 -15.84 -14.13 7.32
C ASP A 50 -15.74 -12.67 6.89
N THR A 51 -16.40 -12.29 5.78
CA THR A 51 -16.50 -10.88 5.39
C THR A 51 -17.17 -10.08 6.51
N ALA A 52 -18.36 -10.51 6.96
CA ALA A 52 -19.11 -9.81 8.00
C ALA A 52 -18.34 -9.70 9.33
N LEU A 53 -17.59 -10.74 9.72
CA LEU A 53 -16.82 -10.75 10.97
C LEU A 53 -15.50 -9.97 10.87
N ARG A 54 -14.81 -9.99 9.73
CA ARG A 54 -13.46 -9.39 9.62
C ARG A 54 -13.49 -7.90 9.35
N THR A 55 -14.60 -7.35 8.85
CA THR A 55 -14.78 -5.89 8.69
C THR A 55 -14.56 -5.15 10.01
N SER A 56 -15.04 -5.70 11.14
CA SER A 56 -14.85 -5.06 12.45
C SER A 56 -13.38 -5.01 12.86
N THR A 57 -12.60 -6.03 12.53
CA THR A 57 -11.16 -6.09 12.84
C THR A 57 -10.37 -5.05 12.07
N ALA A 58 -10.68 -4.84 10.79
CA ALA A 58 -10.05 -3.81 9.97
C ALA A 58 -10.41 -2.39 10.44
N GLY A 59 -11.67 -2.17 10.81
CA GLY A 59 -12.11 -0.91 11.44
C GLY A 59 -11.40 -0.64 12.77
N TYR A 60 -11.25 -1.67 13.60
CA TYR A 60 -10.53 -1.57 14.87
C TYR A 60 -9.04 -1.26 14.69
N LEU A 61 -8.39 -1.85 13.69
CA LEU A 61 -7.01 -1.51 13.34
C LEU A 61 -6.89 -0.04 12.94
N THR A 62 -7.78 0.45 12.08
CA THR A 62 -7.81 1.86 11.66
C THR A 62 -7.97 2.79 12.86
N ARG A 63 -8.88 2.47 13.80
CA ARG A 63 -9.02 3.23 15.05
C ARG A 63 -7.72 3.28 15.85
N ARG A 64 -7.07 2.14 16.06
CA ARG A 64 -5.79 2.09 16.78
C ARG A 64 -4.68 2.88 16.08
N LEU A 65 -4.62 2.82 14.74
CA LEU A 65 -3.67 3.60 13.97
C LEU A 65 -3.90 5.11 14.15
N VAL A 66 -5.15 5.56 14.15
CA VAL A 66 -5.51 6.95 14.44
C VAL A 66 -5.15 7.33 15.87
N ASP A 67 -5.48 6.49 16.86
CA ASP A 67 -5.17 6.75 18.27
C ASP A 67 -3.66 6.95 18.50
N VAL A 68 -2.79 6.22 17.81
CA VAL A 68 -1.32 6.37 17.92
C VAL A 68 -0.79 7.56 17.12
N SER A 69 -1.42 7.92 16.01
CA SER A 69 -0.88 8.90 15.06
C SER A 69 -1.53 10.28 15.09
N HIS A 70 -2.61 10.48 15.85
CA HIS A 70 -3.39 11.73 15.83
C HIS A 70 -2.57 12.98 16.22
N GLU A 71 -1.55 12.85 17.07
CA GLU A 71 -0.68 13.96 17.48
C GLU A 71 0.38 14.31 16.43
N VAL A 72 0.54 13.49 15.39
CA VAL A 72 1.57 13.69 14.36
C VAL A 72 1.09 14.74 13.35
N VAL A 73 1.55 15.98 13.56
CA VAL A 73 1.27 17.15 12.72
C VAL A 73 2.55 17.75 12.15
N THR A 74 2.45 18.54 11.08
CA THR A 74 3.59 19.31 10.57
C THR A 74 3.81 20.56 11.43
N SER A 75 4.94 20.62 12.15
CA SER A 75 5.16 21.62 13.21
C SER A 75 6.15 22.72 12.84
N GLU A 76 7.22 22.38 12.12
CA GLU A 76 8.33 23.27 11.76
C GLU A 76 8.81 23.04 10.32
N GLU A 77 9.52 24.00 9.74
CA GLU A 77 9.98 23.90 8.35
C GLU A 77 11.15 22.93 8.17
N ASP A 78 12.16 22.99 9.05
CA ASP A 78 13.39 22.22 8.93
C ASP A 78 13.99 21.86 10.31
N CYS A 79 14.02 20.57 10.65
CA CYS A 79 14.64 20.07 11.89
C CYS A 79 16.19 19.98 11.82
N LYS A 80 16.80 20.38 10.70
CA LYS A 80 18.24 20.35 10.42
C LYS A 80 18.87 18.95 10.53
N ASP A 81 18.08 17.90 10.32
CA ASP A 81 18.63 16.55 10.25
C ASP A 81 19.61 16.39 9.06
N GLN A 82 20.66 15.62 9.32
CA GLN A 82 21.71 15.25 8.38
C GLN A 82 21.89 13.73 8.26
N THR A 83 21.19 12.95 9.10
CA THR A 83 21.32 11.49 9.11
C THR A 83 20.54 10.88 7.95
N GLY A 84 19.28 11.27 7.78
CA GLY A 84 18.44 10.82 6.67
C GLY A 84 18.20 9.32 6.62
N PHE A 85 17.75 8.87 5.46
CA PHE A 85 17.55 7.47 5.11
C PHE A 85 18.14 7.21 3.71
N GLU A 86 18.88 6.11 3.58
CA GLU A 86 19.43 5.67 2.30
C GLU A 86 18.43 4.74 1.63
N MET A 87 17.91 5.12 0.46
CA MET A 87 17.06 4.26 -0.36
C MET A 87 17.89 3.57 -1.42
N PHE A 88 17.87 2.24 -1.41
CA PHE A 88 18.50 1.41 -2.43
C PHE A 88 17.49 1.05 -3.53
N LYS A 89 17.97 1.03 -4.77
CA LYS A 89 17.19 0.58 -5.93
C LYS A 89 16.84 -0.91 -5.83
N GLN A 90 17.77 -1.73 -5.35
CA GLN A 90 17.58 -3.18 -5.17
C GLN A 90 16.39 -3.50 -4.25
N GLU A 91 16.24 -2.79 -3.13
CA GLU A 91 15.10 -2.96 -2.22
C GLU A 91 13.76 -2.58 -2.85
N ALA A 92 13.75 -1.69 -3.86
CA ALA A 92 12.54 -1.36 -4.60
C ALA A 92 12.17 -2.48 -5.59
N ASP A 93 13.18 -3.04 -6.28
CA ASP A 93 13.01 -4.12 -7.25
C ASP A 93 12.57 -5.43 -6.57
N GLU A 94 13.10 -5.75 -5.39
CA GLU A 94 12.68 -6.93 -4.60
C GLU A 94 11.20 -6.91 -4.22
N ILE A 95 10.66 -5.72 -3.95
CA ILE A 95 9.24 -5.52 -3.58
C ILE A 95 8.36 -5.34 -4.83
N GLY A 96 8.96 -5.31 -6.03
CA GLY A 96 8.26 -5.08 -7.29
C GLY A 96 7.69 -3.67 -7.43
N GLN A 97 8.28 -2.69 -6.74
CA GLN A 97 7.87 -1.28 -6.79
C GLN A 97 8.86 -0.45 -7.61
N ASN A 98 8.35 0.43 -8.48
CA ASN A 98 9.25 1.33 -9.23
C ASN A 98 9.93 2.32 -8.28
N PHE A 99 11.25 2.39 -8.36
CA PHE A 99 12.10 3.31 -7.60
C PHE A 99 11.66 4.79 -7.70
N ILE A 100 11.09 5.18 -8.85
CA ILE A 100 10.55 6.53 -9.11
C ILE A 100 9.50 6.93 -8.07
N PHE A 101 8.55 6.04 -7.74
CA PHE A 101 7.46 6.35 -6.81
C PHE A 101 7.95 6.50 -5.36
N LYS A 102 9.06 5.84 -5.01
CA LYS A 102 9.65 5.92 -3.67
C LYS A 102 10.39 7.25 -3.44
N ILE A 103 11.01 7.78 -4.48
CA ILE A 103 11.87 8.97 -4.40
C ILE A 103 11.08 10.27 -4.66
N ALA A 104 10.08 10.22 -5.54
CA ALA A 104 9.32 11.41 -5.92
C ALA A 104 8.71 12.11 -4.69
N GLY A 105 8.90 13.43 -4.61
CA GLY A 105 8.38 14.27 -3.53
C GLY A 105 9.18 14.26 -2.24
N GLN A 106 10.28 13.50 -2.16
CA GLN A 106 11.23 13.52 -1.04
C GLN A 106 12.30 14.61 -1.24
N ILE A 107 12.97 14.98 -0.15
CA ILE A 107 14.07 15.96 -0.16
C ILE A 107 15.40 15.25 -0.04
N THR A 108 16.36 15.62 -0.88
CA THR A 108 17.72 15.06 -0.88
C THR A 108 18.58 15.65 0.24
N LEU A 109 19.47 14.82 0.80
CA LEU A 109 20.52 15.27 1.72
C LEU A 109 21.88 15.49 1.04
N GLU A 110 22.02 14.98 -0.17
CA GLU A 110 23.25 15.01 -0.96
C GLU A 110 22.95 15.54 -2.37
N ASP A 111 23.96 16.14 -3.01
CA ASP A 111 23.83 16.58 -4.40
C ASP A 111 23.79 15.34 -5.31
N ILE A 112 22.73 15.21 -6.10
CA ILE A 112 22.63 14.14 -7.09
C ILE A 112 23.21 14.67 -8.40
N ARG A 113 24.34 14.08 -8.82
CA ARG A 113 25.04 14.44 -10.05
C ARG A 113 25.16 13.23 -10.96
N ILE A 114 24.95 13.46 -12.25
CA ILE A 114 25.10 12.47 -13.33
C ILE A 114 26.04 13.09 -14.36
N ASP A 115 27.14 12.40 -14.67
CA ASP A 115 28.16 12.86 -15.62
C ASP A 115 28.58 14.33 -15.43
N LYS A 116 28.78 14.73 -14.16
CA LYS A 116 29.12 16.09 -13.71
C LYS A 116 28.01 17.14 -13.88
N LYS A 117 26.85 16.80 -14.45
CA LYS A 117 25.64 17.63 -14.44
C LYS A 117 24.85 17.40 -13.15
N LEU A 118 24.50 18.49 -12.49
CA LEU A 118 23.71 18.45 -11.27
C LEU A 118 22.21 18.38 -11.64
N ILE A 119 21.51 17.41 -11.06
CA ILE A 119 20.07 17.18 -11.34
C ILE A 119 19.21 17.67 -10.18
N VAL A 120 19.60 17.36 -8.95
CA VAL A 120 18.95 17.85 -7.73
C VAL A 120 20.03 18.34 -6.77
N LYS A 121 19.92 19.58 -6.29
CA LYS A 121 20.83 20.09 -5.26
C LYS A 121 20.43 19.53 -3.90
N LYS A 122 21.39 19.46 -2.99
CA LYS A 122 21.12 19.19 -1.58
C LYS A 122 20.02 20.09 -1.03
N GLY A 123 18.98 19.48 -0.47
CA GLY A 123 17.87 20.18 0.16
C GLY A 123 16.75 20.61 -0.81
N GLU A 124 16.85 20.26 -2.09
CA GLU A 124 15.76 20.41 -3.05
C GLU A 124 14.84 19.17 -3.03
N ILE A 125 13.59 19.39 -3.44
CA ILE A 125 12.60 18.34 -3.62
C ILE A 125 12.86 17.63 -4.94
N ILE A 126 12.66 16.31 -4.95
CA ILE A 126 12.81 15.50 -6.14
C ILE A 126 11.48 15.49 -6.89
N ASP A 127 11.42 16.23 -7.99
CA ASP A 127 10.27 16.25 -8.90
C ASP A 127 10.16 14.94 -9.70
N TRP A 128 9.01 14.70 -10.32
CA TRP A 128 8.80 13.53 -11.19
C TRP A 128 9.80 13.42 -12.33
N GLU A 129 10.20 14.54 -12.93
CA GLU A 129 11.22 14.57 -13.99
C GLU A 129 12.60 14.20 -13.47
N ALA A 130 12.97 14.73 -12.29
CA ALA A 130 14.23 14.41 -11.64
C ALA A 130 14.26 12.93 -11.23
N ALA A 131 13.17 12.39 -10.67
CA ALA A 131 13.05 10.99 -10.30
C ALA A 131 13.19 10.04 -11.51
N ARG A 132 12.65 10.41 -12.69
CA ARG A 132 12.83 9.64 -13.93
C ARG A 132 14.29 9.62 -14.38
N LYS A 133 14.95 10.78 -14.42
CA LYS A 133 16.37 10.88 -14.77
C LYS A 133 17.25 10.03 -13.83
N ILE A 134 16.97 10.07 -12.53
CA ILE A 134 17.66 9.26 -11.51
C ILE A 134 17.50 7.75 -11.78
N ALA A 135 16.29 7.32 -12.18
CA ALA A 135 16.00 5.92 -12.44
C ALA A 135 16.59 5.40 -13.77
N GLU A 136 16.54 6.21 -14.83
CA GLU A 136 17.07 5.90 -16.17
C GLU A 136 18.59 5.74 -16.16
N GLU A 137 19.28 6.59 -15.42
CA GLU A 137 20.74 6.62 -15.32
C GLU A 137 21.30 5.57 -14.34
N GLY A 138 20.42 4.80 -13.69
CA GLY A 138 20.83 3.66 -12.88
C GLY A 138 21.47 4.00 -11.53
N ILE A 139 21.14 5.14 -10.92
CA ILE A 139 21.64 5.47 -9.57
C ILE A 139 21.13 4.43 -8.57
N GLU A 140 22.06 3.69 -7.95
CA GLU A 140 21.72 2.57 -7.06
C GLU A 140 21.27 2.99 -5.67
N LYS A 141 21.71 4.17 -5.20
CA LYS A 141 21.41 4.69 -3.87
C LYS A 141 21.12 6.17 -3.86
N VAL A 142 20.10 6.58 -3.12
CA VAL A 142 19.76 7.99 -2.91
C VAL A 142 19.54 8.24 -1.43
N ARG A 143 20.23 9.25 -0.89
CA ARG A 143 20.05 9.68 0.50
C ARG A 143 18.99 10.77 0.59
N ILE A 144 17.86 10.42 1.18
CA ILE A 144 16.70 11.31 1.35
C ILE A 144 16.47 11.64 2.82
N ARG A 145 15.72 12.70 3.09
CA ARG A 145 15.13 12.93 4.40
C ARG A 145 13.97 11.97 4.63
N SER A 146 13.77 11.58 5.88
CA SER A 146 12.71 10.67 6.27
C SER A 146 12.00 11.17 7.53
N PRO A 147 10.69 10.90 7.68
CA PRO A 147 9.98 11.10 8.94
C PRO A 147 10.63 10.39 10.14
N ILE A 148 11.28 9.25 9.91
CA ILE A 148 11.90 8.41 10.97
C ILE A 148 13.14 9.08 11.55
N SER A 149 13.94 9.76 10.71
CA SER A 149 15.16 10.46 11.14
C SER A 149 14.89 11.89 11.60
N CYS A 150 13.61 12.30 11.66
CA CYS A 150 13.24 13.66 12.01
C CYS A 150 13.57 13.97 13.48
N LYS A 151 14.23 15.11 13.71
CA LYS A 151 14.64 15.58 15.05
C LYS A 151 13.63 16.52 15.70
N SER A 152 12.42 16.63 15.14
CA SER A 152 11.40 17.51 15.69
C SER A 152 10.85 16.98 17.01
N VAL A 153 10.65 17.84 18.00
CA VAL A 153 10.19 17.43 19.34
C VAL A 153 8.70 17.06 19.34
N ARG A 154 7.90 17.75 18.53
CA ARG A 154 6.46 17.49 18.38
C ARG A 154 6.12 17.48 16.90
N GLY A 155 5.68 16.34 16.38
CA GLY A 155 5.32 16.19 14.97
C GLY A 155 6.52 15.99 14.05
N ILE A 156 6.38 16.36 12.78
CA ILE A 156 7.39 16.15 11.74
C ILE A 156 7.67 17.47 11.00
N CYS A 157 8.92 17.65 10.58
CA CYS A 157 9.34 18.81 9.80
C CYS A 157 8.82 18.76 8.36
N LEU A 158 8.49 19.91 7.74
CA LEU A 158 8.01 19.97 6.35
C LEU A 158 8.98 19.29 5.39
N LYS A 159 10.28 19.55 5.56
CA LYS A 159 11.33 18.96 4.72
C LYS A 159 11.55 17.46 4.90
N CYS A 160 11.11 16.91 6.02
CA CYS A 160 11.27 15.50 6.38
C CYS A 160 10.12 14.66 5.84
N TYR A 161 8.94 15.28 5.70
CA TYR A 161 7.77 14.70 5.08
C TYR A 161 7.79 14.83 3.55
N GLY A 162 8.15 16.03 3.06
CA GLY A 162 8.18 16.33 1.62
C GLY A 162 6.81 16.73 1.07
N TRP A 163 6.40 16.10 -0.03
CA TRP A 163 5.14 16.42 -0.71
C TRP A 163 3.89 15.89 -0.01
N ASP A 164 2.85 16.70 -0.04
CA ASP A 164 1.48 16.23 0.12
C ASP A 164 1.05 15.54 -1.19
N LEU A 165 0.92 14.20 -1.15
CA LEU A 165 0.56 13.36 -2.30
C LEU A 165 -0.82 13.71 -2.89
N GLY A 166 -1.69 14.39 -2.15
CA GLY A 166 -2.99 14.86 -2.67
C GLY A 166 -2.89 16.10 -3.54
N LEU A 167 -1.88 16.95 -3.31
CA LEU A 167 -1.70 18.23 -4.01
C LEU A 167 -0.44 18.28 -4.87
N ASN A 168 0.45 17.30 -4.76
CA ASN A 168 1.78 17.25 -5.38
C ASN A 168 2.59 18.55 -5.14
N LYS A 169 2.49 19.08 -3.92
CA LYS A 169 3.18 20.29 -3.47
C LYS A 169 3.80 20.04 -2.10
N LEU A 170 4.82 20.83 -1.75
CA LEU A 170 5.39 20.78 -0.41
C LEU A 170 4.28 20.97 0.64
N ILE A 171 4.29 20.11 1.64
CA ILE A 171 3.26 20.14 2.67
C ILE A 171 3.30 21.45 3.45
N LYS A 172 2.12 21.95 3.84
CA LYS A 172 2.00 23.16 4.66
C LYS A 172 2.11 22.82 6.15
N ARG A 173 2.46 23.83 6.95
CA ARG A 173 2.46 23.75 8.42
C ARG A 173 1.04 23.54 8.96
N GLY A 174 0.90 22.77 10.04
CA GLY A 174 -0.36 22.48 10.71
C GLY A 174 -1.20 21.38 10.06
N ARG A 175 -0.64 20.59 9.14
CA ARG A 175 -1.34 19.48 8.49
C ARG A 175 -1.25 18.22 9.35
N ALA A 176 -2.39 17.57 9.58
CA ALA A 176 -2.51 16.34 10.36
C ALA A 176 -2.10 15.11 9.52
N ILE A 177 -0.81 14.98 9.25
CA ILE A 177 -0.23 13.89 8.45
C ILE A 177 -0.43 12.51 9.09
N GLY A 178 -0.49 12.41 10.41
CA GLY A 178 -0.74 11.14 11.08
C GLY A 178 -2.11 10.56 10.77
N ILE A 179 -3.15 11.38 10.82
CA ILE A 179 -4.53 10.98 10.47
C ILE A 179 -4.59 10.52 9.01
N VAL A 180 -3.96 11.30 8.10
CA VAL A 180 -3.91 10.96 6.68
C VAL A 180 -3.18 9.62 6.45
N ALA A 181 -2.06 9.40 7.12
CA ALA A 181 -1.31 8.14 7.02
C ALA A 181 -2.09 6.95 7.58
N ALA A 182 -2.78 7.11 8.71
CA ALA A 182 -3.62 6.06 9.29
C ALA A 182 -4.76 5.67 8.35
N GLN A 183 -5.40 6.64 7.70
CA GLN A 183 -6.46 6.39 6.70
C GLN A 183 -5.91 5.70 5.45
N ALA A 184 -4.76 6.14 4.94
CA ALA A 184 -4.11 5.55 3.78
C ALA A 184 -3.75 4.07 3.98
N ILE A 185 -3.59 3.61 5.22
CA ILE A 185 -3.40 2.18 5.56
C ILE A 185 -4.76 1.51 5.82
N GLY A 186 -5.62 2.16 6.61
CA GLY A 186 -6.86 1.59 7.13
C GLY A 186 -7.93 1.33 6.06
N GLU A 187 -8.15 2.26 5.15
CA GLU A 187 -9.15 2.11 4.09
C GLU A 187 -8.80 0.95 3.14
N PRO A 188 -7.58 0.88 2.55
CA PRO A 188 -7.20 -0.27 1.73
C PRO A 188 -7.21 -1.58 2.50
N GLY A 189 -6.80 -1.59 3.77
CA GLY A 189 -6.85 -2.79 4.61
C GLY A 189 -8.27 -3.32 4.81
N THR A 190 -9.24 -2.42 5.00
CA THR A 190 -10.66 -2.77 5.08
C THR A 190 -11.17 -3.28 3.73
N GLN A 191 -10.73 -2.68 2.62
CA GLN A 191 -11.11 -3.13 1.29
C GLN A 191 -10.52 -4.52 0.96
N LEU A 192 -9.26 -4.78 1.33
CA LEU A 192 -8.61 -6.08 1.11
C LEU A 192 -9.30 -7.18 1.90
N THR A 193 -9.65 -6.93 3.16
CA THR A 193 -10.38 -7.90 3.99
C THR A 193 -11.77 -8.22 3.45
N MET A 194 -12.43 -7.27 2.78
CA MET A 194 -13.68 -7.53 2.06
C MET A 194 -13.44 -8.28 0.74
N ARG A 195 -12.47 -7.86 -0.08
CA ARG A 195 -12.27 -8.41 -1.44
C ARG A 195 -11.76 -9.86 -1.46
N THR A 196 -10.99 -10.31 -0.47
CA THR A 196 -10.30 -11.61 -0.52
C THR A 196 -11.20 -12.84 -0.40
N PHE A 197 -12.44 -12.72 0.09
CA PHE A 197 -13.28 -13.90 0.41
C PHE A 197 -14.58 -13.99 -0.39
N HIS A 198 -14.82 -13.08 -1.33
CA HIS A 198 -16.01 -13.07 -2.18
C HIS A 198 -15.91 -13.95 -3.44
N THR A 199 -14.84 -14.72 -3.64
CA THR A 199 -14.68 -15.61 -4.80
C THR A 199 -15.60 -16.85 -4.77
N GLY A 200 -16.51 -16.95 -3.79
CA GLY A 200 -17.58 -17.96 -3.79
C GLY A 200 -17.09 -19.37 -3.52
N GLY A 201 -15.95 -19.51 -2.83
CA GLY A 201 -15.38 -20.80 -2.45
C GLY A 201 -14.66 -21.54 -3.56
N VAL A 202 -14.46 -20.93 -4.73
CA VAL A 202 -13.73 -21.53 -5.85
C VAL A 202 -12.24 -21.27 -5.67
N ALA A 203 -11.46 -22.34 -5.77
CA ALA A 203 -9.99 -22.32 -5.81
C ALA A 203 -9.47 -22.10 -7.23
#